data_AF-K1TQC1-F1
#
_entry.id   AF-K1TQC1-F1
#
_cell.length_a   1.000
_cell.length_b   1.000
_cell.length_c   1.000
_cell.angle_alpha   90.00
_cell.angle_beta   90.00
_cell.angle_gamma   90.00
#
_symmetry.space_group_name_H-M   'P 1'
#
loop_
_entity.id
_entity.type
_entity.pdbx_description
1 polymer ?
#
loop_
_entity_poly.entity_id
_entity_poly.type
_entity_poly.pdbx_seq_one_letter_code
_entity_poly.pdbx_strand_id
1 'polypeptide(L)'
;MYWNILLGFFMTGLNMGIKLLYRSLRDEQQMEELKRQNLQAEMDYLRYQINPHFFMNTLNNIHALIDIDTEYAKSAVIELSKMMRYVLYESGSETISLKKDIQFIENYIELMRIRYDSSIDIRFDYPDSIPNKVAIPPLLLIVFVENAFKHGVSYNHASFIQIRIGYRDDAVTAVISNSRHEKSRSGTTGIGLENVKKRLALIYQDNYTLAIDDSD
;
A
#
# COMPACT_ATOMS: atom_id res chain seq x y z
N MET A 1 -1.32 70.64 -18.35
CA MET A 1 -0.76 69.61 -19.25
C MET A 1 0.10 68.60 -18.50
N TYR A 2 1.13 69.01 -17.75
CA TYR A 2 2.04 68.11 -17.02
C TYR A 2 1.37 67.19 -15.97
N TRP A 3 0.39 67.69 -15.21
CA TRP A 3 -0.30 66.89 -14.17
C TRP A 3 -1.05 65.69 -14.74
N ASN A 4 -1.68 65.84 -15.91
CA ASN A 4 -2.41 64.75 -16.58
C ASN A 4 -1.45 63.65 -17.08
N ILE A 5 -0.25 64.04 -17.52
CA ILE A 5 0.79 63.10 -17.95
C ILE A 5 1.30 62.31 -16.74
N LEU A 6 1.57 62.98 -15.61
CA LEU A 6 2.00 62.35 -14.36
C LEU A 6 0.96 61.34 -13.83
N LEU A 7 -0.31 61.73 -13.82
CA LEU A 7 -1.44 60.85 -13.44
C LEU A 7 -1.55 59.64 -14.37
N GLY A 8 -1.33 59.82 -15.67
CA GLY A 8 -1.32 58.73 -16.64
C GLY A 8 -0.26 57.67 -16.34
N PHE A 9 0.98 58.08 -16.04
CA PHE A 9 2.06 57.17 -15.64
C PHE A 9 1.78 56.47 -14.31
N PHE A 10 1.17 57.17 -13.35
CA PHE A 10 0.80 56.56 -12.08
C PHE A 10 -0.29 55.49 -12.26
N MET A 11 -1.33 55.80 -13.04
CA MET A 11 -2.41 54.85 -13.32
C MET A 11 -1.95 53.62 -14.10
N THR A 12 -1.04 53.76 -15.07
CA THR A 12 -0.48 52.61 -15.79
C THR A 12 0.42 51.77 -14.89
N GLY A 13 1.24 52.40 -14.05
CA GLY A 13 2.05 51.71 -13.04
C GLY A 13 1.20 50.93 -12.03
N LEU A 14 0.12 51.54 -11.54
CA LEU A 14 -0.80 50.91 -10.59
C LEU A 14 -1.55 49.72 -11.24
N ASN A 15 -2.04 49.88 -12.46
CA ASN A 15 -2.66 48.79 -13.22
C ASN A 15 -1.68 47.65 -13.50
N MET A 16 -0.42 47.98 -13.84
CA MET A 16 0.63 46.99 -14.05
C MET A 16 0.94 46.23 -12.76
N GLY A 17 1.04 46.93 -11.63
CA GLY A 17 1.26 46.33 -10.31
C GLY A 17 0.13 45.37 -9.91
N ILE A 18 -1.12 45.80 -10.04
CA ILE A 18 -2.30 44.95 -9.78
C ILE A 18 -2.28 43.72 -10.70
N LYS A 19 -1.98 43.89 -12.00
CA LYS A 19 -1.91 42.78 -12.95
C LYS A 19 -0.81 41.78 -12.62
N LEU A 20 0.35 42.24 -12.16
CA LEU A 20 1.46 41.39 -11.71
C LEU A 20 1.10 40.62 -10.44
N LEU A 21 0.43 41.26 -9.47
CA LEU A 21 -0.06 40.60 -8.26
C LEU A 21 -1.05 39.49 -8.58
N TYR A 22 -2.07 39.77 -9.41
CA TYR A 22 -3.03 38.74 -9.83
C TYR A 22 -2.39 37.60 -10.61
N ARG A 23 -1.37 37.87 -11.44
CA ARG A 23 -0.60 36.83 -12.12
C ARG A 23 0.17 35.97 -11.12
N SER A 24 0.89 36.58 -10.18
CA SER A 24 1.63 35.86 -9.15
C SER A 24 0.74 34.94 -8.33
N LEU A 25 -0.43 35.43 -7.91
CA LEU A 25 -1.40 34.61 -7.16
C LEU A 25 -1.92 33.44 -8.00
N ARG A 26 -2.19 33.67 -9.30
CA ARG A 26 -2.65 32.61 -10.20
C ARG A 26 -1.56 31.58 -10.47
N ASP A 27 -0.32 32.01 -10.66
CA ASP A 27 0.83 31.14 -10.91
C ASP A 27 1.12 30.28 -9.66
N GLU A 28 0.97 30.86 -8.46
CA GLU A 28 1.09 30.14 -7.18
C GLU A 28 0.01 29.05 -7.05
N GLN A 29 -1.26 29.38 -7.33
CA GLN A 29 -2.35 28.41 -7.33
C GLN A 29 -2.15 27.30 -8.38
N GLN A 30 -1.67 27.63 -9.58
CA GLN A 30 -1.35 26.64 -10.61
C GLN A 30 -0.20 25.74 -10.18
N MET A 31 0.82 26.30 -9.53
CA MET A 31 1.95 25.54 -9.01
C MET A 31 1.51 24.58 -7.90
N GLU A 32 0.64 25.01 -6.98
CA GLU A 32 0.07 24.14 -5.94
C GLU A 32 -0.75 23.00 -6.55
N GLU A 33 -1.61 23.29 -7.54
CA GLU A 33 -2.41 22.26 -8.21
C GLU A 33 -1.51 21.26 -8.98
N LEU A 34 -0.48 21.73 -9.67
CA LEU A 34 0.49 20.85 -10.34
C LEU A 34 1.25 19.96 -9.34
N LYS A 35 1.66 20.51 -8.18
CA LYS A 35 2.27 19.73 -7.10
C LYS A 35 1.31 18.65 -6.59
N ARG A 36 0.04 19.00 -6.38
CA ARG A 36 -0.99 18.05 -5.93
C ARG A 36 -1.22 16.94 -6.96
N GLN A 37 -1.30 17.29 -8.24
CA GLN A 37 -1.46 16.31 -9.32
C GLN A 37 -0.24 15.39 -9.45
N ASN A 38 0.97 15.94 -9.31
CA ASN A 38 2.20 15.14 -9.33
C ASN A 38 2.25 14.15 -8.16
N LEU A 39 1.92 14.63 -6.95
CA LEU A 39 1.83 13.78 -5.76
C LEU A 39 0.78 12.66 -5.94
N GLN A 40 -0.40 12.99 -6.48
CA GLN A 40 -1.44 12.00 -6.75
C GLN A 40 -0.97 10.96 -7.77
N ALA A 41 -0.31 11.38 -8.85
CA ALA A 41 0.24 10.47 -9.86
C ALA A 41 1.33 9.55 -9.29
N GLU A 42 2.19 10.07 -8.41
CA GLU A 42 3.19 9.28 -7.70
C GLU A 42 2.52 8.26 -6.76
N MET A 43 1.49 8.66 -6.03
CA MET A 43 0.70 7.75 -5.18
C MET A 43 0.06 6.64 -6.00
N ASP A 44 -0.59 6.98 -7.12
CA ASP A 44 -1.24 6.00 -7.99
C ASP A 44 -0.21 5.03 -8.59
N TYR A 45 0.93 5.54 -9.04
CA TYR A 45 2.04 4.70 -9.50
C TYR A 45 2.53 3.73 -8.43
N LEU A 46 2.72 4.19 -7.19
CA LEU A 46 3.16 3.35 -6.07
C LEU A 46 2.10 2.30 -5.68
N ARG A 47 0.81 2.59 -5.87
CA ARG A 47 -0.29 1.63 -5.67
C ARG A 47 -0.30 0.55 -6.76
N TYR A 48 -0.05 0.91 -8.01
CA TYR A 48 -0.01 -0.04 -9.13
C TYR A 48 1.22 -0.96 -9.15
N GLN A 49 2.26 -0.69 -8.35
CA GLN A 49 3.37 -1.64 -8.17
C GLN A 49 2.98 -2.92 -7.41
N ILE A 50 1.73 -3.04 -6.93
CA ILE A 50 1.22 -4.29 -6.37
C ILE A 50 1.25 -5.37 -7.42
N ASN A 51 1.91 -6.45 -7.03
CA ASN A 51 2.75 -7.27 -7.86
C ASN A 51 1.95 -8.05 -8.93
N PRO A 52 1.93 -7.63 -10.21
CA PRO A 52 1.30 -8.41 -11.28
C PRO A 52 1.91 -9.81 -11.35
N HIS A 53 3.18 -9.93 -10.96
CA HIS A 53 3.89 -11.19 -10.89
C HIS A 53 3.49 -12.05 -9.68
N PHE A 54 2.96 -11.50 -8.57
CA PHE A 54 2.29 -12.33 -7.56
C PHE A 54 1.08 -13.02 -8.18
N PHE A 55 0.18 -12.27 -8.82
CA PHE A 55 -1.02 -12.85 -9.44
C PHE A 55 -0.70 -13.87 -10.53
N MET A 56 0.29 -13.59 -11.39
CA MET A 56 0.72 -14.54 -12.43
C MET A 56 1.35 -15.81 -11.84
N ASN A 57 2.19 -15.68 -10.80
CA ASN A 57 2.76 -16.86 -10.14
C ASN A 57 1.69 -17.68 -9.42
N THR A 58 0.72 -17.01 -8.81
CA THR A 58 -0.39 -17.70 -8.14
C THR A 58 -1.25 -18.46 -9.16
N LEU A 59 -1.52 -17.86 -10.32
CA LEU A 59 -2.21 -18.55 -11.41
C LEU A 59 -1.44 -19.79 -11.91
N ASN A 60 -0.11 -19.68 -12.05
CA ASN A 60 0.73 -20.82 -12.45
C ASN A 60 0.70 -21.97 -11.43
N ASN A 61 0.72 -21.65 -10.13
CA ASN A 61 0.61 -22.67 -9.07
C ASN A 61 -0.77 -23.34 -9.09
N ILE A 62 -1.84 -22.56 -9.27
CA ILE A 62 -3.19 -23.11 -9.40
C ILE A 62 -3.28 -24.04 -10.60
N HIS A 63 -2.67 -23.67 -11.73
CA HIS A 63 -2.63 -24.54 -12.91
C HIS A 63 -1.95 -25.88 -12.61
N ALA A 64 -0.83 -25.87 -11.87
CA ALA A 64 -0.16 -27.10 -11.45
C ALA A 64 -1.01 -27.95 -10.49
N LEU A 65 -1.90 -27.33 -9.71
CA LEU A 65 -2.83 -28.04 -8.82
C LEU A 65 -3.99 -28.72 -9.55
N ILE A 66 -4.36 -28.29 -10.76
CA ILE A 66 -5.51 -28.85 -11.49
C ILE A 66 -5.39 -30.37 -11.67
N ASP A 67 -4.18 -30.84 -11.98
CA ASP A 67 -3.88 -32.26 -12.22
C ASP A 67 -3.69 -33.07 -10.92
N ILE A 68 -3.48 -32.39 -9.79
CA ILE A 68 -3.24 -33.01 -8.47
C ILE A 68 -4.53 -33.09 -7.67
N ASP A 69 -5.21 -31.95 -7.50
CA ASP A 69 -6.48 -31.82 -6.78
C ASP A 69 -7.33 -30.72 -7.44
N THR A 70 -8.24 -31.16 -8.31
CA THR A 70 -9.09 -30.27 -9.09
C THR A 70 -10.07 -29.45 -8.23
N GLU A 71 -10.58 -29.99 -7.12
CA GLU A 71 -11.50 -29.25 -6.25
C GLU A 71 -10.75 -28.17 -5.46
N TYR A 72 -9.54 -28.48 -5.01
CA TYR A 72 -8.66 -27.50 -4.38
C TYR A 72 -8.25 -26.38 -5.35
N ALA A 73 -7.93 -26.72 -6.60
CA ALA A 73 -7.65 -25.73 -7.64
C ALA A 73 -8.85 -24.80 -7.91
N LYS A 74 -10.08 -25.33 -7.97
CA LYS A 74 -11.30 -24.51 -8.10
C LYS A 74 -11.47 -23.53 -6.95
N SER A 75 -11.24 -23.98 -5.72
CA SER A 75 -11.29 -23.11 -4.53
C SER A 75 -10.25 -21.98 -4.62
N ALA A 76 -9.02 -22.31 -5.01
CA ALA A 76 -7.94 -21.34 -5.19
C ALA A 76 -8.26 -20.27 -6.25
N VAL A 77 -8.91 -20.64 -7.35
CA VAL A 77 -9.38 -19.68 -8.38
C VAL A 77 -10.41 -18.71 -7.80
N ILE A 78 -11.32 -19.18 -6.96
CA ILE A 78 -12.34 -18.33 -6.31
C ILE A 78 -11.66 -17.32 -5.38
N GLU A 79 -10.70 -17.75 -4.54
CA GLU A 79 -9.95 -16.85 -3.66
C GLU A 79 -9.13 -15.83 -4.45
N LEU A 80 -8.45 -16.25 -5.52
CA LEU A 80 -7.75 -15.36 -6.43
C LEU A 80 -8.69 -14.32 -7.04
N SER A 81 -9.90 -14.72 -7.45
CA SER A 81 -10.91 -13.79 -8.01
C SER A 81 -11.36 -12.74 -6.99
N LYS A 82 -11.58 -13.13 -5.72
CA LYS A 82 -11.91 -12.19 -4.63
C LYS A 82 -10.78 -11.17 -4.44
N MET A 83 -9.54 -11.64 -4.41
CA MET A 83 -8.36 -10.80 -4.30
C MET A 83 -8.23 -9.81 -5.47
N MET A 84 -8.39 -10.29 -6.71
CA MET A 84 -8.33 -9.44 -7.90
C MET A 84 -9.44 -8.38 -7.88
N ARG A 85 -10.65 -8.75 -7.47
CA ARG A 85 -11.77 -7.80 -7.34
C ARG A 85 -11.44 -6.69 -6.35
N TYR A 86 -10.87 -7.04 -5.20
CA TYR A 86 -10.44 -6.04 -4.22
C TYR A 86 -9.40 -5.07 -4.81
N VAL A 87 -8.37 -5.60 -5.49
CA VAL A 87 -7.36 -4.77 -6.14
C VAL A 87 -7.97 -3.91 -7.25
N LEU A 88 -8.96 -4.38 -8.01
CA LEU A 88 -9.53 -3.57 -9.09
C LEU A 88 -10.45 -2.44 -8.59
N TYR A 89 -11.21 -2.66 -7.52
CA TYR A 89 -12.26 -1.72 -7.10
C TYR A 89 -11.89 -0.91 -5.86
N GLU A 90 -11.14 -1.48 -4.92
CA GLU A 90 -10.82 -0.83 -3.64
C GLU A 90 -9.41 -0.21 -3.66
N SER A 91 -8.53 -0.66 -4.56
CA SER A 91 -7.17 -0.10 -4.66
C SER A 91 -7.10 1.33 -5.17
N GLY A 92 -8.21 1.92 -5.65
CA GLY A 92 -8.29 3.30 -6.14
C GLY A 92 -8.77 4.31 -5.09
N SER A 93 -9.43 3.85 -4.02
CA SER A 93 -9.96 4.71 -2.95
C SER A 93 -8.86 5.25 -2.03
N GLU A 94 -8.91 6.52 -1.64
CA GLU A 94 -7.88 7.12 -0.76
C GLU A 94 -7.70 6.31 0.54
N THR A 95 -8.82 5.86 1.12
CA THR A 95 -8.85 4.97 2.28
C THR A 95 -9.94 3.92 2.15
N ILE A 96 -9.81 2.85 2.93
CA ILE A 96 -10.78 1.77 3.09
C ILE A 96 -10.94 1.45 4.57
N SER A 97 -11.98 0.71 4.96
CA SER A 97 -12.09 0.27 6.36
C SER A 97 -11.00 -0.75 6.70
N LEU A 98 -10.47 -0.68 7.93
CA LEU A 98 -9.49 -1.65 8.42
C LEU A 98 -10.03 -3.09 8.33
N LYS A 99 -11.34 -3.28 8.55
CA LYS A 99 -12.01 -4.58 8.39
C LYS A 99 -11.89 -5.14 6.98
N LYS A 100 -12.03 -4.30 5.94
CA LYS A 100 -11.85 -4.72 4.54
C LYS A 100 -10.39 -5.12 4.27
N ASP A 101 -9.42 -4.38 4.82
CA ASP A 101 -8.00 -4.70 4.65
C ASP A 101 -7.62 -6.02 5.35
N ILE A 102 -8.13 -6.24 6.57
CA ILE A 102 -8.00 -7.51 7.30
C ILE A 102 -8.59 -8.68 6.50
N GLN A 103 -9.79 -8.52 5.95
CA GLN A 103 -10.42 -9.56 5.13
C GLN A 103 -9.60 -9.87 3.87
N PHE A 104 -8.97 -8.85 3.27
CA PHE A 104 -8.08 -9.06 2.13
C PHE A 104 -6.82 -9.85 2.53
N ILE A 105 -6.23 -9.54 3.69
CA ILE A 105 -5.10 -10.30 4.25
C ILE A 105 -5.49 -11.74 4.58
N GLU A 106 -6.69 -11.96 5.12
CA GLU A 106 -7.22 -13.30 5.41
C GLU A 106 -7.32 -14.14 4.13
N ASN A 107 -7.95 -13.61 3.08
CA ASN A 107 -8.02 -14.29 1.78
C ASN A 107 -6.63 -14.57 1.19
N TYR A 108 -5.68 -13.64 1.37
CA TYR A 108 -4.29 -13.85 0.95
C TYR A 108 -3.65 -15.01 1.71
N ILE A 109 -3.80 -15.06 3.03
CA ILE A 109 -3.24 -16.12 3.87
C ILE A 109 -3.81 -17.47 3.46
N GLU A 110 -5.12 -17.57 3.23
CA GLU A 110 -5.75 -18.81 2.77
C GLU A 110 -5.16 -19.25 1.41
N LEU A 111 -4.95 -18.33 0.48
CA LEU A 111 -4.29 -18.63 -0.79
C LEU A 111 -2.82 -19.08 -0.61
N MET A 112 -2.12 -18.55 0.39
CA MET A 112 -0.76 -18.97 0.71
C MET A 112 -0.70 -20.32 1.43
N ARG A 113 -1.72 -20.69 2.22
CA ARG A 113 -1.89 -22.04 2.78
C ARG A 113 -2.10 -23.09 1.69
N ILE A 114 -2.64 -22.69 0.53
CA ILE A 114 -2.74 -23.57 -0.64
C ILE A 114 -1.36 -23.80 -1.25
N ARG A 115 -0.56 -22.74 -1.35
CA ARG A 115 0.77 -22.79 -1.97
C ARG A 115 1.80 -23.55 -1.15
N TYR A 116 1.73 -23.42 0.17
CA TYR A 116 2.69 -24.02 1.08
C TYR A 116 2.06 -25.17 1.86
N ASP A 117 2.78 -26.28 1.95
CA ASP A 117 2.33 -27.44 2.74
C ASP A 117 2.17 -27.08 4.23
N SER A 118 1.46 -27.94 4.96
CA SER A 118 1.17 -27.93 6.40
C SER A 118 2.38 -27.79 7.35
N SER A 119 3.60 -27.68 6.82
CA SER A 119 4.85 -27.50 7.57
C SER A 119 5.07 -26.07 8.09
N ILE A 120 4.17 -25.12 7.78
CA ILE A 120 4.25 -23.73 8.22
C ILE A 120 3.18 -23.43 9.28
N ASP A 121 3.61 -22.98 10.46
CA ASP A 121 2.70 -22.44 11.49
C ASP A 121 2.33 -20.98 11.14
N ILE A 122 1.13 -20.78 10.58
CA ILE A 122 0.61 -19.45 10.24
C ILE A 122 -0.47 -19.07 11.24
N ARG A 123 -0.23 -18.00 12.01
CA ARG A 123 -1.17 -17.41 12.96
C ARG A 123 -1.56 -16.00 12.54
N PHE A 124 -2.86 -15.75 12.52
CA PHE A 124 -3.43 -14.45 12.22
C PHE A 124 -4.43 -14.05 13.30
N ASP A 125 -4.06 -13.04 14.09
CA ASP A 125 -4.85 -12.56 15.21
C ASP A 125 -5.34 -11.13 14.94
N TYR A 126 -6.63 -10.90 15.14
CA TYR A 126 -7.24 -9.57 15.13
C TYR A 126 -8.43 -9.50 16.10
N PRO A 127 -8.80 -8.31 16.61
CA PRO A 127 -9.95 -8.16 17.51
C PRO A 127 -11.27 -8.56 16.84
N ASP A 128 -12.15 -9.24 17.58
CA ASP A 128 -13.50 -9.61 17.14
C ASP A 128 -14.35 -8.39 16.74
N SER A 129 -14.06 -7.24 17.35
CA SER A 129 -14.75 -5.97 17.08
C SER A 129 -13.75 -4.88 16.74
N ILE A 130 -13.84 -4.41 15.50
CA ILE A 130 -13.14 -3.23 15.00
C ILE A 130 -14.21 -2.21 14.61
N PRO A 131 -14.13 -0.95 15.09
CA PRO A 131 -15.11 0.05 14.70
C PRO A 131 -15.13 0.28 13.19
N ASN A 132 -16.31 0.32 12.58
CA ASN A 132 -16.46 0.49 11.12
C ASN A 132 -15.84 1.80 10.58
N LYS A 133 -15.64 2.79 11.44
CA LYS A 133 -15.06 4.10 11.10
C LYS A 133 -13.53 4.10 10.96
N VAL A 134 -12.85 3.04 11.40
CA VAL A 134 -11.38 2.97 11.32
C VAL A 134 -10.99 2.74 9.87
N ALA A 135 -10.27 3.71 9.30
CA ALA A 135 -9.85 3.71 7.92
C ALA A 135 -8.33 3.63 7.79
N ILE A 136 -7.87 2.90 6.78
CA ILE A 136 -6.45 2.71 6.45
C ILE A 136 -6.27 2.83 4.93
N PRO A 137 -5.10 3.26 4.43
CA PRO A 137 -4.77 3.18 3.01
C PRO A 137 -4.86 1.74 2.53
N PRO A 138 -5.51 1.48 1.39
CA PRO A 138 -5.62 0.13 0.88
C PRO A 138 -4.24 -0.44 0.57
N LEU A 139 -4.09 -1.75 0.80
CA LEU A 139 -2.93 -2.52 0.36
C LEU A 139 -1.61 -2.01 0.98
N LEU A 140 -1.70 -1.45 2.19
CA LEU A 140 -0.54 -1.02 2.95
C LEU A 140 0.05 -2.20 3.73
N LEU A 141 -0.79 -2.87 4.51
CA LEU A 141 -0.37 -3.97 5.38
C LEU A 141 0.04 -5.22 4.60
N ILE A 142 -0.60 -5.48 3.45
CA ILE A 142 -0.30 -6.65 2.62
C ILE A 142 1.17 -6.73 2.20
N VAL A 143 1.85 -5.61 1.98
CA VAL A 143 3.27 -5.63 1.56
C VAL A 143 4.16 -6.27 2.64
N PHE A 144 3.84 -6.04 3.92
CA PHE A 144 4.56 -6.67 5.03
C PHE A 144 4.24 -8.16 5.13
N VAL A 145 2.97 -8.53 4.92
CA VAL A 145 2.54 -9.93 4.88
C VAL A 145 3.23 -10.67 3.73
N GLU A 146 3.25 -10.11 2.51
CA GLU A 146 3.97 -10.67 1.36
C GLU A 146 5.46 -10.85 1.65
N ASN A 147 6.09 -9.87 2.28
CA ASN A 147 7.49 -9.97 2.69
C ASN A 147 7.71 -11.12 3.70
N ALA A 148 6.81 -11.28 4.68
CA ALA A 148 6.88 -12.37 5.65
C ALA A 148 6.80 -13.75 4.98
N PHE A 149 5.94 -13.94 3.97
CA PHE A 149 5.90 -15.19 3.21
C PHE A 149 7.12 -15.38 2.31
N LYS A 150 7.60 -14.32 1.67
CA LYS A 150 8.76 -14.38 0.77
C LYS A 150 10.05 -14.77 1.52
N HIS A 151 10.23 -14.28 2.73
CA HIS A 151 11.47 -14.43 3.50
C HIS A 151 11.36 -15.43 4.65
N GLY A 152 10.15 -15.66 5.17
CA GLY A 152 9.92 -16.47 6.35
C GLY A 152 9.74 -17.96 6.10
N VAL A 153 9.57 -18.35 4.83
CA VAL A 153 9.23 -19.72 4.47
C VAL A 153 10.43 -20.44 3.87
N SER A 154 10.78 -21.58 4.43
CA SER A 154 11.75 -22.54 3.87
C SER A 154 11.07 -23.86 3.55
N TYR A 155 11.40 -24.46 2.40
CA TYR A 155 10.94 -25.82 2.06
C TYR A 155 11.62 -26.91 2.89
N ASN A 156 12.77 -26.60 3.50
CA ASN A 156 13.61 -27.60 4.17
C ASN A 156 13.55 -27.52 5.70
N HIS A 157 12.91 -26.50 6.26
CA HIS A 157 12.87 -26.24 7.69
C HIS A 157 11.47 -25.81 8.12
N ALA A 158 11.08 -26.23 9.32
CA ALA A 158 9.86 -25.72 9.95
C ALA A 158 9.91 -24.19 10.00
N SER A 159 8.80 -23.57 9.62
CA SER A 159 8.69 -22.11 9.46
C SER A 159 7.44 -21.62 10.18
N PHE A 160 7.46 -20.38 10.64
CA PHE A 160 6.29 -19.70 11.21
C PHE A 160 6.10 -18.32 10.61
N ILE A 161 4.85 -17.88 10.58
CA ILE A 161 4.44 -16.51 10.30
C ILE A 161 3.36 -16.15 11.33
N GLN A 162 3.57 -15.06 12.06
CA GLN A 162 2.64 -14.51 13.03
C GLN A 162 2.27 -13.09 12.62
N ILE A 163 0.98 -12.85 12.45
CA ILE A 163 0.44 -11.56 12.06
C ILE A 163 -0.58 -11.17 13.12
N ARG A 164 -0.37 -10.02 13.76
CA ARG A 164 -1.30 -9.44 14.72
C ARG A 164 -1.69 -8.05 14.29
N ILE A 165 -2.97 -7.83 14.07
CA ILE A 165 -3.54 -6.51 13.76
C ILE A 165 -4.42 -6.10 14.93
N GLY A 166 -4.34 -4.83 15.34
CA GLY A 166 -5.10 -4.29 16.45
C GLY A 166 -5.49 -2.85 16.21
N TYR A 167 -6.48 -2.40 16.98
CA TYR A 167 -6.88 -0.99 17.05
C TYR A 167 -7.12 -0.62 18.50
N ARG A 168 -6.38 0.37 18.99
CA ARG A 168 -6.46 0.86 20.37
C ARG A 168 -6.02 2.32 20.43
N ASP A 169 -6.66 3.12 21.28
CA ASP A 169 -6.29 4.53 21.51
C ASP A 169 -6.21 5.36 20.22
N ASP A 170 -7.15 5.10 19.29
CA ASP A 170 -7.24 5.69 17.95
C ASP A 170 -6.04 5.40 17.02
N ALA A 171 -5.21 4.40 17.36
CA ALA A 171 -4.10 3.94 16.56
C ALA A 171 -4.34 2.50 16.06
N VAL A 172 -3.98 2.26 14.79
CA VAL A 172 -3.90 0.92 14.22
C VAL A 172 -2.49 0.38 14.47
N THR A 173 -2.40 -0.81 15.04
CA THR A 173 -1.13 -1.51 15.26
C THR A 173 -1.10 -2.78 14.43
N ALA A 174 -0.02 -3.00 13.67
CA ALA A 174 0.22 -4.25 12.98
C ALA A 174 1.63 -4.76 13.33
N VAL A 175 1.71 -5.99 13.83
CA VAL A 175 2.96 -6.67 14.16
C VAL A 175 3.02 -7.93 13.30
N ILE A 176 4.06 -8.03 12.49
CA ILE A 176 4.31 -9.18 11.62
C ILE A 176 5.68 -9.74 11.94
N SER A 177 5.73 -11.02 12.31
CA SER A 177 6.95 -11.75 12.66
C SER A 177 7.00 -13.05 11.89
N ASN A 178 8.19 -13.46 11.44
CA ASN A 178 8.36 -14.70 10.69
C ASN A 178 9.69 -15.37 11.03
N SER A 179 9.82 -16.67 10.74
CA SER A 179 11.10 -17.37 10.88
C SER A 179 12.18 -16.75 10.00
N ARG A 180 13.43 -16.88 10.43
CA ARG A 180 14.57 -16.48 9.63
C ARG A 180 15.40 -17.70 9.25
N HIS A 181 15.64 -17.86 7.96
CA HIS A 181 16.44 -18.96 7.41
C HIS A 181 17.70 -18.41 6.76
N GLU A 182 18.86 -19.01 7.02
CA GLU A 182 20.10 -18.60 6.38
C GLU A 182 20.16 -19.05 4.89
N LYS A 183 20.16 -18.04 3.99
CA LYS A 183 20.44 -18.01 2.52
C LYS A 183 19.18 -17.80 1.64
N SER A 184 19.19 -16.94 0.61
CA SER A 184 20.27 -16.46 -0.27
C SER A 184 20.30 -14.93 -0.44
N ARG A 185 21.49 -14.38 -0.73
CA ARG A 185 21.71 -12.99 -1.20
C ARG A 185 21.17 -12.77 -2.63
N SER A 186 19.94 -13.19 -2.92
CA SER A 186 19.34 -13.03 -4.24
C SER A 186 17.97 -12.39 -4.14
N GLY A 187 17.83 -11.18 -4.69
CA GLY A 187 16.55 -10.65 -5.15
C GLY A 187 15.93 -9.53 -4.32
N THR A 188 16.40 -8.29 -4.60
CA THR A 188 15.60 -7.04 -4.54
C THR A 188 14.70 -6.84 -3.32
N THR A 189 15.21 -7.11 -2.11
CA THR A 189 14.50 -6.90 -0.83
C THR A 189 14.17 -5.43 -0.52
N GLY A 190 14.69 -4.48 -1.31
CA GLY A 190 14.54 -3.04 -1.04
C GLY A 190 13.24 -2.41 -1.56
N ILE A 191 12.78 -2.78 -2.75
CA ILE A 191 11.82 -1.96 -3.51
C ILE A 191 10.45 -1.90 -2.81
N GLY A 192 9.89 -3.05 -2.41
CA GLY A 192 8.58 -3.09 -1.76
C GLY A 192 8.54 -2.34 -0.42
N LEU A 193 9.58 -2.51 0.39
CA LEU A 193 9.66 -1.86 1.70
C LEU A 193 9.96 -0.36 1.59
N GLU A 194 10.82 0.03 0.66
CA GLU A 194 11.10 1.44 0.37
C GLU A 194 9.85 2.15 -0.15
N ASN A 195 9.06 1.50 -1.00
CA ASN A 195 7.79 2.04 -1.49
C ASN A 195 6.77 2.23 -0.36
N VAL A 196 6.68 1.28 0.59
CA VAL A 196 5.80 1.43 1.74
C VAL A 196 6.26 2.58 2.64
N LYS A 197 7.56 2.72 2.90
CA LYS A 197 8.10 3.86 3.66
C LYS A 197 7.74 5.20 2.99
N LYS A 198 7.88 5.30 1.67
CA LYS A 198 7.47 6.49 0.91
C LYS A 198 5.97 6.74 1.04
N ARG A 199 5.12 5.72 0.82
CA ARG A 199 3.66 5.84 0.98
C ARG A 199 3.26 6.28 2.39
N LEU A 200 3.86 5.69 3.43
CA LEU A 200 3.61 6.08 4.83
C LEU A 200 3.97 7.55 5.07
N ALA A 201 5.14 8.00 4.62
CA ALA A 201 5.57 9.39 4.74
C ALA A 201 4.64 10.36 3.98
N LEU A 202 4.16 9.98 2.80
CA LEU A 202 3.27 10.82 2.01
C LEU A 202 1.84 10.90 2.60
N ILE A 203 1.33 9.82 3.18
CA ILE A 203 -0.04 9.76 3.72
C ILE A 203 -0.11 10.30 5.15
N TYR A 204 0.79 9.84 6.00
CA TYR A 204 0.73 10.09 7.44
C TYR A 204 1.71 11.15 7.91
N GLN A 205 2.65 11.59 7.06
CA GLN A 205 3.70 12.55 7.44
C GLN A 205 4.48 12.03 8.66
N ASP A 206 4.33 12.67 9.83
CA ASP A 206 4.98 12.26 11.07
C ASP A 206 4.06 11.41 11.98
N ASN A 207 2.81 11.17 11.58
CA ASN A 207 1.81 10.46 12.37
C ASN A 207 1.80 8.94 12.10
N TYR A 208 3.00 8.32 12.09
CA TYR A 208 3.14 6.87 12.04
C TYR A 208 4.46 6.44 12.70
N THR A 209 4.55 5.16 13.07
CA THR A 209 5.81 4.56 13.50
C THR A 209 6.00 3.24 12.76
N LEU A 210 7.18 3.06 12.18
CA LEU A 210 7.59 1.83 11.53
C LEU A 210 8.92 1.37 12.13
N ALA A 211 8.88 0.28 12.90
CA ALA A 211 10.05 -0.39 13.42
C ALA A 211 10.23 -1.73 12.68
N ILE A 212 11.47 -2.01 12.27
CA ILE A 212 11.84 -3.26 11.60
C ILE A 212 13.10 -3.72 12.30
N ASP A 213 13.04 -4.93 12.86
CA ASP A 213 14.14 -5.57 13.54
C ASP A 213 14.48 -6.88 12.83
N ASP A 214 15.76 -7.21 12.82
CA ASP A 214 16.33 -8.43 12.23
C ASP A 214 16.76 -9.41 13.34
N SER A 215 16.25 -9.24 14.57
CA SER A 215 16.68 -9.95 15.78
C SER A 215 16.23 -11.41 15.90
N ASP A 216 15.20 -11.83 15.14
CA ASP A 216 14.61 -13.17 15.19
C ASP A 216 14.85 -13.99 13.90
#